data_AF-A0A2A5C4Z5-F1
#
_entry.id   AF-A0A2A5C4Z5-F1
#
_cell.length_a   1.000
_cell.length_b   1.000
_cell.length_c   1.000
_cell.angle_alpha   90.00
_cell.angle_beta   90.00
_cell.angle_gamma   90.00
#
_symmetry.space_group_name_H-M   'P 1'
#
loop_
_entity.id
_entity.type
_entity.pdbx_description
1 polymer ?
#
loop_
_entity_poly.entity_id
_entity_poly.type
_entity_poly.pdbx_seq_one_letter_code
_entity_poly.pdbx_strand_id
1 'polypeptide(L)'
;MSANDSPAGPEEAVFVALQAKRGLETGEVLDRPVMFGELVHYLQGTAVVDEGRIQEQLNTNLDLRRQFNQLLSQVRVASAPQQAQAASDEPLNQRETRAFSVRFTRSRANTEQMYVLLTLHRESGLDDGHEPVLLVSKADKIGRLCFPAIKDHTSQLLFLAGDDKLSLVRDPDAELSLL
;
A
#
# COMPACT_ATOMS: atom_id res chain seq x y z
N MET A 1 -39.79 18.19 13.78
CA MET A 1 -38.67 17.54 13.08
C MET A 1 -37.68 17.14 14.15
N SER A 2 -37.79 15.91 14.66
CA SER A 2 -37.02 15.44 15.82
C SER A 2 -36.24 14.19 15.46
N ALA A 3 -35.01 14.17 15.99
CA ALA A 3 -33.95 13.19 15.86
C ALA A 3 -34.42 11.73 15.94
N ASN A 4 -33.90 10.91 15.03
CA ASN A 4 -33.91 9.47 15.13
C ASN A 4 -32.49 9.03 15.51
N ASP A 5 -32.13 9.26 16.77
CA ASP A 5 -30.90 8.77 17.37
C ASP A 5 -31.26 7.48 18.10
N SER A 6 -31.18 6.35 17.38
CA SER A 6 -31.34 5.03 17.99
C SER A 6 -30.12 4.78 18.88
N PRO A 7 -30.29 4.53 20.19
CA PRO A 7 -29.16 4.21 21.04
C PRO A 7 -28.58 2.88 20.60
N ALA A 8 -27.28 2.88 20.25
CA ALA A 8 -26.50 1.66 20.08
C ALA A 8 -26.80 0.72 21.25
N GLY A 9 -27.30 -0.47 20.94
CA GLY A 9 -27.83 -1.39 21.94
C GLY A 9 -26.75 -1.80 22.95
N PRO A 10 -27.16 -2.24 24.17
CA PRO A 10 -26.22 -2.69 25.19
C PRO A 10 -25.31 -3.83 24.71
N GLU A 11 -25.74 -4.59 23.71
CA GLU A 11 -25.00 -5.69 23.09
C GLU A 11 -23.76 -5.21 22.32
N GLU A 12 -23.86 -4.07 21.63
CA GLU A 12 -22.76 -3.48 20.86
C GLU A 12 -21.71 -2.88 21.81
N ALA A 13 -22.16 -2.22 22.88
CA ALA A 13 -21.30 -1.73 23.94
C ALA A 13 -20.56 -2.87 24.68
N VAL A 14 -21.24 -4.00 24.91
CA VAL A 14 -20.65 -5.19 25.53
C VAL A 14 -19.64 -5.86 24.59
N PHE A 15 -19.92 -5.93 23.29
CA PHE A 15 -18.97 -6.44 22.31
C PHE A 15 -17.69 -5.59 22.24
N VAL A 16 -17.84 -4.27 22.17
CA VAL A 16 -16.72 -3.32 22.17
C VAL A 16 -15.92 -3.41 23.48
N ALA A 17 -16.60 -3.51 24.63
CA ALA A 17 -15.95 -3.64 25.93
C ALA A 17 -15.21 -4.98 26.08
N LEU A 18 -15.76 -6.10 25.59
CA LEU A 18 -15.10 -7.40 25.59
C LEU A 18 -13.88 -7.42 24.66
N GLN A 19 -13.95 -6.75 23.51
CA GLN A 19 -12.84 -6.64 22.58
C GLN A 19 -11.72 -5.76 23.14
N ALA A 20 -12.07 -4.63 23.78
CA ALA A 20 -11.11 -3.76 24.47
C ALA A 20 -10.44 -4.47 25.65
N LYS A 21 -11.19 -5.25 26.43
CA LYS A 21 -10.66 -6.03 27.55
C LYS A 21 -9.69 -7.11 27.08
N ARG A 22 -9.99 -7.82 25.99
CA ARG A 22 -9.05 -8.77 25.37
C ARG A 22 -7.77 -8.08 24.90
N GLY A 23 -7.87 -6.86 24.38
CA GLY A 23 -6.69 -6.06 24.02
C GLY A 23 -5.83 -5.58 25.19
N LEU A 24 -6.36 -5.60 26.41
CA LEU A 24 -5.64 -5.19 27.64
C LEU A 24 -5.02 -6.38 28.39
N GLU A 25 -5.53 -7.59 28.22
CA GLU A 25 -5.03 -8.80 28.89
C GLU A 25 -3.81 -9.41 28.16
N THR A 26 -3.63 -9.13 26.87
CA THR A 26 -2.45 -9.57 26.10
C THR A 26 -1.38 -8.47 26.13
N GLY A 27 -0.62 -8.44 27.22
CA GLY A 27 0.54 -7.57 27.38
C GLY A 27 1.74 -8.00 26.54
N GLU A 28 1.62 -7.91 25.21
CA GLU A 28 2.75 -7.85 24.28
C GLU A 28 2.35 -6.92 23.13
N VAL A 29 3.12 -5.85 22.92
CA VAL A 29 2.90 -4.87 21.84
C VAL A 29 2.96 -5.52 20.44
N LEU A 30 3.42 -6.77 20.36
CA LEU A 30 3.52 -7.57 19.14
C LEU A 30 2.28 -8.44 18.83
N ASP A 31 1.34 -8.59 19.77
CA ASP A 31 0.26 -9.59 19.66
C ASP A 31 -1.13 -8.97 19.42
N ARG A 32 -1.20 -7.67 19.11
CA ARG A 32 -2.45 -7.07 18.66
C ARG A 32 -2.76 -7.59 17.25
N PRO A 33 -3.88 -8.31 17.03
CA PRO A 33 -4.25 -8.79 15.71
C PRO A 33 -4.50 -7.61 14.76
N VAL A 34 -4.11 -7.75 13.49
CA VAL A 34 -4.45 -6.78 12.45
C VAL A 34 -5.93 -6.93 12.11
N MET A 35 -6.69 -5.86 12.29
CA MET A 35 -8.12 -5.86 12.01
C MET A 35 -8.38 -5.60 10.53
N PHE A 36 -9.51 -6.08 10.00
CA PHE A 36 -9.88 -5.87 8.61
C PHE A 36 -9.93 -4.39 8.21
N GLY A 37 -10.43 -3.51 9.09
CA GLY A 37 -10.42 -2.06 8.85
C GLY A 37 -9.02 -1.48 8.68
N GLU A 38 -8.02 -2.03 9.38
CA GLU A 38 -6.63 -1.61 9.23
C GLU A 38 -6.05 -2.03 7.89
N LEU A 39 -6.45 -3.20 7.35
CA LEU A 39 -6.09 -3.62 5.99
C LEU A 39 -6.70 -2.69 4.93
N VAL A 40 -7.96 -2.28 5.12
CA VAL A 40 -8.63 -1.34 4.20
C VAL A 40 -7.90 0.01 4.20
N HIS A 41 -7.61 0.56 5.38
CA HIS A 41 -6.83 1.79 5.50
C HIS A 41 -5.41 1.65 4.97
N TYR A 42 -4.80 0.47 5.12
CA TYR A 42 -3.49 0.18 4.55
C TYR A 42 -3.54 0.23 3.02
N LEU A 43 -4.49 -0.44 2.38
CA LEU A 43 -4.62 -0.44 0.91
C LEU A 43 -4.97 0.95 0.37
N GLN A 44 -5.93 1.64 0.98
CA GLN A 44 -6.44 2.91 0.46
C GLN A 44 -5.55 4.11 0.80
N GLY A 45 -4.58 3.97 1.69
CA GLY A 45 -3.76 5.12 2.12
C GLY A 45 -4.51 6.14 2.98
N THR A 46 -5.73 5.84 3.41
CA THR A 46 -6.66 6.82 4.02
C THR A 46 -6.38 7.12 5.49
N ALA A 47 -5.57 6.31 6.17
CA ALA A 47 -5.21 6.54 7.57
C ALA A 47 -3.76 6.13 7.88
N VAL A 48 -3.23 6.74 8.94
CA VAL A 48 -1.95 6.34 9.53
C VAL A 48 -2.18 5.00 10.25
N VAL A 49 -1.61 3.95 9.69
CA VAL A 49 -1.60 2.60 10.24
C VAL A 49 -0.16 2.19 10.51
N ASP A 50 0.02 1.24 11.42
CA ASP A 50 1.32 0.63 11.66
C ASP A 50 1.68 -0.29 10.48
N GLU A 51 2.33 0.27 9.46
CA GLU A 51 2.73 -0.44 8.25
C GLU A 51 3.66 -1.62 8.57
N GLY A 52 4.57 -1.47 9.54
CA GLY A 52 5.54 -2.49 9.91
C GLY A 52 4.85 -3.72 10.48
N ARG A 53 3.94 -3.52 11.45
CA ARG A 53 3.13 -4.61 12.03
C ARG A 53 2.25 -5.28 10.98
N ILE A 54 1.62 -4.52 10.09
CA ILE A 54 0.76 -5.07 9.04
C ILE A 54 1.59 -5.93 8.08
N GLN A 55 2.75 -5.47 7.64
CA GLN A 55 3.64 -6.22 6.75
C GLN A 55 4.12 -7.52 7.41
N GLU A 56 4.52 -7.46 8.69
CA GLU A 56 4.94 -8.64 9.45
C GLU A 56 3.81 -9.68 9.58
N GLN A 57 2.60 -9.23 9.92
CA GLN A 57 1.43 -10.10 10.05
C GLN A 57 0.98 -10.68 8.70
N LEU A 58 1.09 -9.92 7.60
CA LEU A 58 0.82 -10.44 6.25
C LEU A 58 1.82 -11.53 5.82
N ASN A 59 3.04 -11.49 6.35
CA ASN A 59 4.07 -12.49 6.08
C ASN A 59 3.89 -13.76 6.92
N THR A 60 3.44 -13.64 8.16
CA THR A 60 3.32 -14.77 9.10
C THR A 60 1.94 -15.42 9.11
N ASN A 61 0.87 -14.67 8.80
CA ASN A 61 -0.51 -15.15 8.85
C ASN A 61 -1.10 -15.39 7.45
N LEU A 62 -1.23 -16.67 7.07
CA LEU A 62 -1.75 -17.07 5.76
C LEU A 62 -3.21 -16.65 5.50
N ASP A 63 -4.07 -16.68 6.53
CA ASP A 63 -5.47 -16.31 6.36
C ASP A 63 -5.62 -14.79 6.18
N LEU A 64 -4.82 -14.01 6.92
CA LEU A 64 -4.74 -12.56 6.73
C LEU A 64 -4.23 -12.22 5.31
N ARG A 65 -3.21 -12.93 4.83
CA ARG A 65 -2.69 -12.78 3.46
C ARG A 65 -3.75 -13.09 2.40
N ARG A 66 -4.58 -14.12 2.61
CA ARG A 66 -5.70 -14.44 1.71
C ARG A 66 -6.74 -13.32 1.69
N GLN A 67 -7.14 -12.81 2.85
CA GLN A 67 -8.08 -11.68 2.94
C GLN A 67 -7.51 -10.43 2.26
N PHE A 68 -6.23 -10.14 2.50
CA PHE A 68 -5.52 -9.03 1.85
C PHE A 68 -5.52 -9.18 0.33
N ASN A 69 -5.16 -10.35 -0.20
CA ASN A 69 -5.13 -10.59 -1.65
C ASN A 69 -6.53 -10.52 -2.28
N GLN A 70 -7.56 -11.02 -1.58
CA GLN A 70 -8.95 -10.88 -2.01
C GLN A 70 -9.35 -9.41 -2.10
N LEU A 71 -9.06 -8.63 -1.06
CA LEU A 71 -9.36 -7.21 -1.04
C LEU A 71 -8.59 -6.47 -2.15
N LEU A 72 -7.29 -6.74 -2.28
CA LEU A 72 -6.44 -6.20 -3.34
C LEU A 72 -7.02 -6.48 -4.73
N SER A 73 -7.51 -7.70 -5.00
CA SER A 73 -8.10 -8.05 -6.29
C SER A 73 -9.38 -7.26 -6.62
N GLN A 74 -10.09 -6.75 -5.60
CA GLN A 74 -11.32 -5.99 -5.76
C GLN A 74 -11.06 -4.50 -5.96
N VAL A 75 -10.02 -3.96 -5.31
CA VAL A 75 -9.70 -2.52 -5.36
C VAL A 75 -8.67 -2.17 -6.43
N ARG A 76 -7.87 -3.14 -6.90
CA ARG A 76 -6.81 -2.91 -7.88
C ARG A 76 -7.36 -2.47 -9.22
N VAL A 77 -6.84 -1.34 -9.69
CA VAL A 77 -7.18 -0.75 -10.97
C VAL A 77 -6.26 -1.26 -12.08
N ALA A 78 -4.98 -1.46 -11.77
CA ALA A 78 -4.01 -2.02 -12.71
C ALA A 78 -2.86 -2.74 -12.00
N SER A 79 -2.12 -3.58 -12.74
CA SER A 79 -0.93 -4.28 -12.22
C SER A 79 0.24 -4.26 -13.19
N ALA A 80 1.46 -4.14 -12.67
CA ALA A 80 2.69 -4.44 -13.40
C ALA A 80 3.25 -5.79 -12.92
N PRO A 81 3.27 -6.83 -13.76
CA PRO A 81 3.83 -8.12 -13.36
C PRO A 81 5.35 -8.03 -13.15
N GLN A 82 5.89 -9.08 -12.55
CA GLN A 82 7.34 -9.31 -12.46
C GLN A 82 7.97 -9.20 -13.85
N GLN A 83 9.14 -8.57 -13.93
CA GLN A 83 9.86 -8.39 -15.18
C GLN A 83 11.04 -9.35 -15.22
N ALA A 84 10.96 -10.37 -16.07
CA ALA A 84 12.10 -11.24 -16.33
C ALA A 84 13.21 -10.42 -17.00
N GLN A 85 14.25 -10.07 -16.25
CA GLN A 85 15.45 -9.48 -16.83
C GLN A 85 16.33 -10.58 -17.44
N ALA A 86 16.76 -10.36 -18.68
CA ALA A 86 17.84 -11.13 -19.27
C ALA A 86 19.18 -10.58 -18.74
N ALA A 87 19.73 -11.23 -17.72
CA ALA A 87 21.14 -11.18 -17.33
C ALA A 87 21.76 -9.84 -16.83
N SER A 88 20.99 -8.78 -16.54
CA SER A 88 21.51 -7.62 -15.80
C SER A 88 21.08 -7.67 -14.34
N ASP A 89 22.05 -7.62 -13.42
CA ASP A 89 21.84 -7.53 -11.97
C ASP A 89 21.46 -6.10 -11.52
N GLU A 90 20.99 -5.27 -12.46
CA GLU A 90 20.76 -3.84 -12.22
C GLU A 90 19.30 -3.53 -11.85
N PRO A 91 19.08 -2.67 -10.83
CA PRO A 91 17.73 -2.26 -10.42
C PRO A 91 17.03 -1.49 -11.54
N LEU A 92 15.72 -1.70 -11.68
CA LEU A 92 14.93 -1.11 -12.76
C LEU A 92 14.93 0.42 -12.68
N ASN A 93 15.13 1.07 -13.83
CA ASN A 93 15.04 2.52 -13.96
C ASN A 93 13.66 2.99 -14.45
N GLN A 94 12.86 2.07 -15.01
CA GLN A 94 11.49 2.31 -15.39
C GLN A 94 10.69 0.99 -15.37
N ARG A 95 9.41 1.08 -15.04
CA ARG A 95 8.41 0.03 -15.24
C ARG A 95 7.27 0.62 -16.03
N GLU A 96 6.84 -0.07 -17.08
CA GLU A 96 5.84 0.43 -18.02
C GLU A 96 4.78 -0.63 -18.26
N THR A 97 3.53 -0.21 -18.16
CA THR A 97 2.34 -1.00 -18.44
C THR A 97 1.41 -0.19 -19.32
N ARG A 98 0.30 -0.79 -19.76
CA ARG A 98 -0.71 -0.05 -20.53
C ARG A 98 -1.47 0.98 -19.70
N ALA A 99 -1.56 0.77 -18.38
CA ALA A 99 -2.34 1.62 -17.48
C ALA A 99 -1.51 2.68 -16.76
N PHE A 100 -0.24 2.40 -16.47
CA PHE A 100 0.67 3.36 -15.84
C PHE A 100 2.14 3.08 -16.13
N SER A 101 2.98 4.08 -15.91
CA SER A 101 4.44 3.98 -15.93
C SER A 101 5.03 4.55 -14.64
N VAL A 102 6.07 3.90 -14.13
CA VAL A 102 6.87 4.37 -12.99
C VAL A 102 8.30 4.59 -13.46
N ARG A 103 8.84 5.79 -13.30
CA ARG A 103 10.22 6.13 -13.66
C ARG A 103 11.02 6.54 -12.44
N PHE A 104 12.25 6.05 -12.36
CA PHE A 104 13.19 6.34 -11.29
C PHE A 104 14.28 7.26 -11.84
N THR A 105 14.37 8.48 -11.29
CA THR A 105 15.32 9.49 -11.78
C THR A 105 16.12 10.05 -10.63
N ARG A 106 17.46 9.95 -10.71
CA ARG A 106 18.36 10.55 -9.72
C ARG A 106 18.25 12.07 -9.76
N SER A 107 18.15 12.72 -8.60
CA SER A 107 18.13 14.17 -8.52
C SER A 107 19.47 14.76 -8.95
N ARG A 108 19.42 15.79 -9.80
CA ARG A 108 20.62 16.55 -10.21
C ARG A 108 21.14 17.46 -9.11
N ALA A 109 20.26 17.89 -8.20
CA ALA A 109 20.60 18.78 -7.10
C ALA A 109 21.18 18.01 -5.91
N ASN A 110 20.76 16.75 -5.71
CA ASN A 110 21.29 15.89 -4.66
C ASN A 110 21.40 14.44 -5.16
N THR A 111 22.63 13.94 -5.29
CA THR A 111 22.89 12.58 -5.76
C THR A 111 22.40 11.49 -4.80
N GLU A 112 22.06 11.82 -3.56
CA GLU A 112 21.47 10.89 -2.59
C GLU A 112 19.94 10.82 -2.68
N GLN A 113 19.33 11.59 -3.58
CA GLN A 113 17.88 11.63 -3.76
C GLN A 113 17.47 11.02 -5.10
N MET A 114 16.31 10.37 -5.09
CA MET A 114 15.70 9.76 -6.25
C MET A 114 14.23 10.18 -6.35
N TYR A 115 13.85 10.71 -7.50
CA TYR A 115 12.47 10.94 -7.87
C TYR A 115 11.85 9.63 -8.36
N VAL A 116 10.67 9.33 -7.85
CA VAL A 116 9.79 8.28 -8.36
C VAL A 116 8.62 8.98 -9.01
N LEU A 117 8.56 8.94 -10.34
CA LEU A 117 7.52 9.58 -11.14
C LEU A 117 6.50 8.53 -11.56
N LEU A 118 5.24 8.71 -11.16
CA LEU A 118 4.09 7.95 -11.62
C LEU A 118 3.42 8.74 -12.75
N THR A 119 3.20 8.07 -13.88
CA THR A 119 2.41 8.58 -15.00
C THR A 119 1.26 7.64 -15.25
N LEU A 120 0.05 8.16 -15.25
CA LEU A 120 -1.17 7.40 -15.52
C LEU A 120 -1.51 7.50 -17.00
N HIS A 121 -1.88 6.35 -17.57
CA HIS A 121 -2.39 6.25 -18.92
C HIS A 121 -3.91 6.12 -18.87
N ARG A 122 -4.57 6.35 -20.01
CA ARG A 122 -6.04 6.29 -20.11
C ARG A 122 -6.64 4.97 -19.64
N GLU A 123 -5.91 3.86 -19.78
CA GLU A 123 -6.38 2.54 -19.35
C GLU A 123 -6.42 2.36 -17.83
N SER A 124 -5.83 3.27 -17.04
CA SER A 124 -6.02 3.27 -15.59
C SER A 124 -7.42 3.71 -15.18
N GLY A 125 -8.09 4.58 -15.94
CA GLY A 125 -9.37 5.15 -15.48
C GLY A 125 -9.26 5.98 -14.19
N LEU A 126 -8.05 6.39 -13.79
CA LEU A 126 -7.80 7.33 -12.70
C LEU A 126 -7.63 8.74 -13.27
N ASP A 127 -8.31 9.70 -12.66
CA ASP A 127 -8.32 11.10 -13.06
C ASP A 127 -7.51 12.00 -12.11
N ASP A 128 -7.33 13.26 -12.51
CA ASP A 128 -6.70 14.29 -11.69
C ASP A 128 -7.45 14.47 -10.35
N GLY A 129 -6.70 14.75 -9.28
CA GLY A 129 -7.23 14.89 -7.92
C GLY A 129 -7.28 13.59 -7.12
N HIS A 130 -7.14 12.42 -7.75
CA HIS A 130 -7.00 11.15 -7.03
C HIS A 130 -5.62 11.03 -6.36
N GLU A 131 -5.54 10.41 -5.19
CA GLU A 131 -4.28 10.12 -4.47
C GLU A 131 -3.92 8.63 -4.65
N PRO A 132 -3.15 8.25 -5.68
CA PRO A 132 -2.98 6.86 -6.01
C PRO A 132 -2.06 6.17 -5.00
N VAL A 133 -2.36 4.90 -4.75
CA VAL A 133 -1.51 4.04 -3.92
C VAL A 133 -0.89 2.98 -4.79
N LEU A 134 0.45 2.93 -4.79
CA LEU A 134 1.19 1.87 -5.45
C LEU A 134 1.64 0.86 -4.39
N LEU A 135 1.05 -0.32 -4.46
CA LEU A 135 1.48 -1.47 -3.66
C LEU A 135 2.51 -2.26 -4.42
N VAL A 136 3.51 -2.70 -3.68
CA VAL A 136 4.63 -3.50 -4.18
C VAL A 136 4.61 -4.81 -3.43
N SER A 137 4.56 -5.93 -4.12
CA SER A 137 4.55 -7.26 -3.50
C SER A 137 5.66 -8.14 -4.07
N LYS A 138 6.52 -8.63 -3.18
CA LYS A 138 7.51 -9.70 -3.39
C LYS A 138 7.16 -10.86 -2.45
N ALA A 139 7.67 -12.06 -2.73
CA ALA A 139 7.31 -13.31 -2.06
C ALA A 139 7.12 -13.21 -0.53
N ASP A 140 7.98 -12.44 0.14
CA ASP A 140 8.11 -12.24 1.59
C ASP A 140 8.06 -10.76 2.01
N LYS A 141 7.73 -9.84 1.10
CA LYS A 141 7.75 -8.40 1.43
C LYS A 141 6.65 -7.66 0.68
N ILE A 142 5.92 -6.82 1.42
CA ILE A 142 4.93 -5.91 0.86
C ILE A 142 5.37 -4.49 1.18
N GLY A 143 5.34 -3.60 0.19
CA GLY A 143 5.61 -2.18 0.33
C GLY A 143 4.43 -1.36 -0.14
N ARG A 144 4.34 -0.13 0.37
CA ARG A 144 3.31 0.84 0.02
C ARG A 144 3.93 2.20 -0.26
N LEU A 145 3.59 2.76 -1.42
CA LEU A 145 3.91 4.13 -1.81
C LEU A 145 2.60 4.90 -1.98
N CYS A 146 2.37 5.90 -1.14
CA CYS A 146 1.22 6.80 -1.24
C CYS A 146 1.67 8.05 -1.99
N PHE A 147 1.15 8.25 -3.19
CA PHE A 147 1.46 9.41 -4.00
C PHE A 147 0.52 10.58 -3.66
N PRO A 148 0.99 11.83 -3.79
CA PRO A 148 0.10 12.98 -3.69
C PRO A 148 -0.91 12.98 -4.84
N ALA A 149 -1.92 13.83 -4.71
CA ALA A 149 -2.98 13.99 -5.72
C ALA A 149 -2.40 14.18 -7.12
N ILE A 150 -2.95 13.42 -8.08
CA ILE A 150 -2.54 13.45 -9.48
C ILE A 150 -2.85 14.83 -10.06
N LYS A 151 -1.88 15.34 -10.83
CA LYS A 151 -2.03 16.55 -11.63
C LYS A 151 -1.47 16.29 -13.02
N ASP A 152 -2.24 16.62 -14.05
CA ASP A 152 -1.88 16.40 -15.44
C ASP A 152 -1.51 14.92 -15.70
N HIS A 153 -2.27 13.98 -15.10
CA HIS A 153 -2.01 12.52 -15.13
C HIS A 153 -0.66 12.09 -14.55
N THR A 154 -0.01 12.93 -13.76
CA THR A 154 1.27 12.63 -13.12
C THR A 154 1.24 12.83 -11.62
N SER A 155 2.05 12.06 -10.91
CA SER A 155 2.34 12.28 -9.50
C SER A 155 3.78 11.87 -9.21
N GLN A 156 4.37 12.44 -8.16
CA GLN A 156 5.79 12.23 -7.86
C GLN A 156 6.06 12.09 -6.37
N LEU A 157 7.04 11.25 -6.06
CA LEU A 157 7.61 11.09 -4.73
C LEU A 157 9.12 11.31 -4.77
N LEU A 158 9.67 11.70 -3.63
CA LEU A 158 11.11 11.89 -3.43
C LEU A 158 11.58 10.93 -2.34
N PHE A 159 12.55 10.09 -2.67
CA PHE A 159 13.15 9.13 -1.74
C PHE A 159 14.64 9.39 -1.60
N LEU A 160 15.21 8.91 -0.50
CA LEU A 160 16.66 8.73 -0.38
C LEU A 160 17.07 7.49 -1.18
N ALA A 161 18.26 7.50 -1.75
CA ALA A 161 18.76 6.42 -2.60
C ALA A 161 18.89 5.07 -1.88
N GLY A 162 19.03 5.09 -0.55
CA GLY A 162 19.11 3.90 0.31
C GLY A 162 17.77 3.49 0.94
N ASP A 163 16.64 4.05 0.51
CA ASP A 163 15.33 3.72 1.07
C ASP A 163 14.88 2.29 0.69
N ASP A 164 14.44 1.52 1.68
CA ASP A 164 13.99 0.12 1.49
C ASP A 164 12.72 -0.01 0.63
N LYS A 165 11.87 1.01 0.59
CA LYS A 165 10.70 1.03 -0.31
C LYS A 165 11.15 1.27 -1.76
N LEU A 166 12.18 2.09 -1.95
CA LEU A 166 12.76 2.37 -3.26
C LEU A 166 13.47 1.14 -3.83
N SER A 167 14.21 0.38 -3.01
CA SER A 167 14.83 -0.87 -3.46
C SER A 167 13.76 -1.89 -3.87
N LEU A 168 12.69 -2.01 -3.09
CA LEU A 168 11.60 -2.96 -3.35
C LEU A 168 10.81 -2.64 -4.64
N VAL A 169 10.49 -1.37 -4.91
CA VAL A 169 9.73 -0.99 -6.13
C VAL A 169 10.54 -1.15 -7.43
N ARG A 170 11.88 -1.06 -7.32
CA ARG A 170 12.83 -1.24 -8.43
C ARG A 170 13.23 -2.69 -8.65
N ASP A 171 12.80 -3.58 -7.76
CA ASP A 171 13.07 -5.01 -7.83
C ASP A 171 12.29 -5.65 -9.01
N PRO A 172 12.97 -6.36 -9.93
CA PRO A 172 12.31 -7.03 -11.05
C PRO A 172 11.36 -8.15 -10.61
N ASP A 173 11.60 -8.76 -9.44
CA ASP A 173 10.79 -9.85 -8.89
C ASP A 173 9.58 -9.32 -8.10
N ALA A 174 9.43 -8.00 -7.95
CA ALA A 174 8.26 -7.42 -7.32
C ALA A 174 7.13 -7.22 -8.33
N GLU A 175 5.90 -7.54 -7.96
CA GLU A 175 4.69 -7.13 -8.67
C GLU A 175 4.23 -5.75 -8.15
N LEU A 176 3.76 -4.89 -9.05
CA LEU A 176 3.12 -3.63 -8.68
C LEU A 176 1.61 -3.71 -8.86
N SER A 177 0.88 -3.15 -7.90
CA SER A 177 -0.58 -2.99 -7.98
C SER A 177 -0.93 -1.53 -7.75
N LEU A 178 -1.59 -0.92 -8.74
CA LEU A 178 -2.09 0.44 -8.69
C LEU A 178 -3.53 0.43 -8.15
N LEU A 179 -3.74 1.28 -7.15
CA LEU A 179 -5.01 1.56 -6.49
C LEU A 179 -5.39 3.02 -6.67
#